data_AF-A0A7R9LVA4-F1
#
_entry.id   AF-A0A7R9LVA4-F1
#
_cell.length_a   1.000
_cell.length_b   1.000
_cell.length_c   1.000
_cell.angle_alpha   90.00
_cell.angle_beta   90.00
_cell.angle_gamma   90.00
#
_symmetry.space_group_name_H-M   'P 1'
#
loop_
_entity.id
_entity.type
_entity.pdbx_description
1 polymer ?
#
loop_
_entity_poly.entity_id
_entity_poly.type
_entity_poly.pdbx_seq_one_letter_code
_entity_poly.pdbx_strand_id
1 'polypeptide(L)'
;MMVDDERTPPGESGLSATGDPKLWHEFRQLVTDVKREKWRAFNDWVVGRGCEPLPEHCFHNPSHYLHIYGYPLELDYQDIRPLGRN
;
A
#
# COMPACT_ATOMS: atom_id res chain seq x y z
N MET A 1 -1.55 -2.48 -7.35
CA MET A 1 -1.53 -2.88 -5.93
C MET A 1 -0.46 -3.94 -5.80
N MET A 2 0.56 -3.74 -4.95
CA MET A 2 1.53 -4.80 -4.69
C MET A 2 0.84 -5.91 -3.92
N VAL A 3 1.11 -7.17 -4.28
CA VAL A 3 0.55 -8.34 -3.59
C VAL A 3 1.30 -8.48 -2.28
N ASP A 4 0.57 -8.40 -1.15
CA ASP A 4 1.12 -8.68 0.17
C ASP A 4 0.78 -10.12 0.58
N ASP A 5 1.50 -11.08 -0.02
CA ASP A 5 1.36 -12.52 0.24
C ASP A 5 2.72 -13.10 0.63
N GLU A 6 2.77 -13.84 1.74
CA GLU A 6 3.99 -14.47 2.26
C GLU A 6 4.61 -15.48 1.28
N ARG A 7 3.81 -16.04 0.36
CA ARG A 7 4.27 -16.98 -0.67
C ARG A 7 4.95 -16.29 -1.85
N THR A 8 5.06 -14.96 -1.81
CA THR A 8 5.68 -14.16 -2.87
C THR A 8 6.77 -13.25 -2.30
N PRO A 9 7.77 -12.87 -3.12
CA PRO A 9 8.75 -11.86 -2.72
C PRO A 9 8.07 -10.58 -2.26
N PRO A 10 8.57 -9.90 -1.22
CA PRO A 10 8.01 -8.63 -0.78
C PRO A 10 8.11 -7.59 -1.90
N GLY A 11 7.09 -6.74 -2.02
CA GLY A 11 7.09 -5.64 -2.99
C GLY A 11 8.32 -4.74 -2.82
N GLU A 12 8.85 -4.23 -3.94
CA GLU A 12 10.03 -3.34 -3.98
C GLU A 12 11.35 -3.93 -3.41
N SER A 13 11.37 -5.19 -2.99
CA SER A 13 12.56 -5.84 -2.43
C SER A 13 13.64 -6.18 -3.46
N GLY A 14 13.27 -6.30 -4.74
CA GLY A 14 14.14 -6.81 -5.79
C GLY A 14 14.45 -8.32 -5.69
N LEU A 15 13.83 -9.03 -4.73
CA LEU A 15 14.06 -10.47 -4.52
C LEU A 15 13.31 -11.31 -5.56
N SER A 16 13.94 -12.40 -6.01
CA SER A 16 13.36 -13.31 -7.02
C SER A 16 12.27 -14.19 -6.42
N ALA A 17 11.22 -14.46 -7.21
CA ALA A 17 10.15 -15.41 -6.88
C ALA A 17 10.61 -16.87 -6.82
N THR A 18 11.74 -17.20 -7.46
CA THR A 18 12.36 -18.54 -7.39
C THR A 18 13.58 -18.57 -6.46
N GLY A 19 13.77 -17.51 -5.66
CA GLY A 19 14.88 -17.39 -4.70
C GLY A 19 14.58 -18.06 -3.36
N ASP A 20 15.43 -17.78 -2.36
CA ASP A 20 15.27 -18.29 -1.00
C ASP A 20 14.15 -17.54 -0.25
N PRO A 21 13.06 -18.22 0.19
CA PRO A 21 12.00 -17.61 0.98
C PRO A 21 12.46 -17.05 2.33
N LYS A 22 13.60 -17.50 2.87
CA LYS A 22 14.18 -16.91 4.10
C LYS A 22 14.54 -15.44 3.90
N LEU A 23 15.09 -15.09 2.74
CA LEU A 23 15.42 -13.70 2.41
C LEU A 23 14.17 -12.82 2.34
N TRP A 24 13.03 -13.38 1.90
CA TRP A 24 11.76 -12.66 1.90
C TRP A 24 11.29 -12.36 3.32
N HIS A 25 11.42 -13.35 4.22
CA HIS A 25 11.06 -13.19 5.63
C HIS A 25 11.97 -12.17 6.34
N GLU A 26 13.29 -12.29 6.15
CA GLU A 26 14.28 -11.36 6.73
C GLU A 26 14.05 -9.93 6.25
N PHE A 27 13.74 -9.75 4.96
CA PHE A 27 13.42 -8.43 4.41
C PHE A 27 12.14 -7.86 5.03
N ARG A 28 11.07 -8.66 5.17
CA ARG A 28 9.83 -8.23 5.83
C ARG A 28 10.09 -7.81 7.27
N GLN A 29 10.84 -8.61 8.03
CA GLN A 29 11.19 -8.30 9.41
C GLN A 29 11.98 -7.00 9.51
N LEU A 30 13.00 -6.82 8.67
CA LEU A 30 13.80 -5.59 8.62
C LEU A 30 12.91 -4.36 8.33
N VAL A 31 12.04 -4.44 7.32
CA VAL A 31 11.14 -3.36 6.95
C VAL A 31 10.16 -3.05 8.08
N THR A 32 9.62 -4.08 8.73
CA THR A 32 8.75 -3.98 9.90
C THR A 32 9.45 -3.23 11.03
N ASP A 33 10.67 -3.62 11.38
CA ASP A 33 11.42 -3.03 12.49
C ASP A 33 11.77 -1.57 12.19
N VAL A 34 12.27 -1.27 10.99
CA VAL A 34 12.62 0.09 10.55
C VAL A 34 11.42 1.03 10.55
N LYS A 35 10.23 0.54 10.15
CA LYS A 35 9.02 1.36 10.05
C LYS A 35 8.24 1.46 11.37
N ARG A 36 8.52 0.61 12.37
CA ARG A 36 7.67 0.44 13.56
C ARG A 36 7.36 1.75 14.28
N GLU A 37 8.37 2.55 14.61
CA GLU A 37 8.17 3.80 15.36
C GLU A 37 7.38 4.83 14.55
N LYS A 38 7.72 4.99 13.27
CA LYS A 38 6.99 5.89 12.37
C LYS A 38 5.55 5.45 12.17
N TRP A 39 5.31 4.14 12.02
CA TRP A 39 3.97 3.58 11.93
C TRP A 39 3.17 3.83 13.19
N ARG A 40 3.76 3.63 14.38
CA ARG A 40 3.09 3.91 15.68
C ARG A 40 2.66 5.38 15.77
N ALA A 41 3.59 6.31 15.52
CA ALA A 41 3.29 7.74 15.56
C ALA A 41 2.18 8.14 14.57
N PHE A 42 2.19 7.55 13.37
CA PHE A 42 1.14 7.79 12.38
C PHE A 42 -0.20 7.19 12.79
N ASN A 43 -0.21 5.95 13.30
CA ASN A 43 -1.41 5.28 13.78
C ASN A 43 -2.04 6.02 14.96
N ASP A 44 -1.23 6.48 15.92
CA ASP A 44 -1.70 7.29 17.05
C ASP A 44 -2.36 8.58 16.57
N TRP A 45 -1.78 9.23 15.55
CA TRP A 45 -2.41 10.38 14.91
C TRP A 45 -3.74 10.01 14.23
N VAL A 46 -3.79 8.92 13.44
CA VAL A 46 -5.01 8.45 12.76
C VAL A 46 -6.14 8.17 13.75
N VAL A 47 -5.85 7.43 14.81
CA VAL A 47 -6.82 7.13 15.89
C VAL A 47 -7.24 8.42 16.59
N GLY A 48 -6.32 9.35 16.83
CA GLY A 48 -6.62 10.68 17.37
C GLY A 48 -7.55 11.54 16.49
N ARG A 49 -7.73 11.19 15.20
CA ARG A 49 -8.73 11.82 14.31
C ARG A 49 -10.10 11.12 14.33
N GLY A 50 -10.27 10.10 15.17
CA GLY A 50 -11.50 9.30 15.27
C GLY A 50 -11.62 8.23 14.20
N CYS A 51 -10.53 7.87 13.52
CA CYS A 51 -10.49 6.74 12.59
C CYS A 51 -10.16 5.43 13.32
N GLU A 52 -10.54 4.31 12.73
CA GLU A 52 -10.10 2.98 13.18
C GLU A 52 -8.57 2.83 13.07
N PRO A 53 -7.94 2.02 13.94
CA PRO A 53 -6.51 1.72 13.83
C PRO A 53 -6.13 1.13 12.47
N LEU A 54 -4.95 1.49 11.99
CA LEU A 54 -4.39 0.91 10.78
C LEU A 54 -3.93 -0.53 11.03
N PRO A 55 -3.94 -1.40 10.01
CA PRO A 55 -3.20 -2.66 10.06
C PRO A 55 -1.72 -2.42 10.34
N GLU A 56 -1.09 -3.36 11.05
CA GLU A 56 0.33 -3.24 11.40
C GLU A 56 1.19 -3.06 10.14
N HIS A 57 2.14 -2.12 10.19
CA HIS A 57 3.06 -1.77 9.11
C HIS A 57 2.43 -1.20 7.83
N CYS A 58 1.11 -1.00 7.80
CA CYS A 58 0.42 -0.35 6.69
C CYS A 58 0.20 1.15 6.96
N PHE A 59 0.48 1.98 5.96
CA PHE A 59 0.21 3.42 5.99
C PHE A 59 -1.02 3.81 5.17
N HIS A 60 -1.57 2.87 4.40
CA HIS A 60 -2.78 3.08 3.62
C HIS A 60 -4.00 2.65 4.44
N ASN A 61 -5.02 3.49 4.49
CA ASN A 61 -6.30 3.12 5.11
C ASN A 61 -7.06 2.18 4.14
N PRO A 62 -7.33 0.91 4.50
CA PRO A 62 -8.05 -0.03 3.65
C PRO A 62 -9.58 0.23 3.65
N SER A 63 -10.01 1.48 3.87
CA SER A 63 -11.39 1.88 4.11
C SER A 63 -12.39 1.13 3.25
N HIS A 64 -13.28 0.38 3.91
CA HIS A 64 -14.39 -0.31 3.26
C HIS A 64 -15.44 0.64 2.69
N TYR A 65 -15.38 1.92 3.07
CA TYR A 65 -16.40 2.92 2.75
C TYR A 65 -15.99 3.87 1.62
N LEU A 66 -14.69 4.06 1.39
CA LEU A 66 -14.19 5.06 0.44
C LEU A 66 -13.03 4.52 -0.39
N HIS A 67 -13.27 4.39 -1.70
CA HIS A 67 -12.21 4.25 -2.70
C HIS A 67 -11.94 5.62 -3.33
N ILE A 68 -10.73 6.14 -3.14
CA ILE A 68 -10.29 7.36 -3.83
C ILE A 68 -9.59 6.94 -5.12
N TYR A 69 -10.23 7.23 -6.25
CA TYR A 69 -9.62 7.10 -7.57
C TYR A 69 -8.99 8.45 -7.94
N GLY A 70 -7.67 8.51 -7.92
CA GLY A 70 -6.94 9.62 -8.53
C GLY A 70 -6.90 9.42 -10.03
N TYR A 71 -7.58 10.26 -10.80
CA TYR A 71 -7.42 10.35 -12.25
C TYR A 71 -6.63 11.62 -12.56
N PRO A 72 -5.35 11.54 -12.94
CA PRO A 72 -4.56 12.71 -13.30
C PRO A 72 -5.22 13.46 -14.45
N LEU A 73 -5.21 14.79 -14.39
CA LEU A 73 -5.69 15.64 -15.50
C LEU A 73 -4.92 15.35 -16.79
N GLU A 74 -3.63 15.03 -16.68
CA GLU A 74 -2.77 14.66 -17.81
C GLU A 74 -3.15 13.33 -18.45
N LEU A 75 -3.96 12.51 -17.78
CA LEU A 75 -4.54 11.28 -18.32
C LEU A 75 -6.00 11.47 -18.74
N ASP A 76 -6.53 12.69 -18.74
CA ASP A 76 -7.87 13.01 -19.23
C ASP A 76 -7.89 13.10 -20.76
N TYR A 77 -8.00 11.95 -21.40
CA TYR A 77 -8.05 11.82 -22.85
C TYR A 77 -9.44 12.10 -23.45
N GLN A 78 -10.33 12.83 -22.75
CA GLN A 78 -11.66 13.15 -23.28
C GLN A 78 -11.62 13.98 -24.57
N ASP A 79 -10.54 14.72 -24.80
CA ASP A 79 -10.24 15.43 -26.04
C ASP A 79 -9.90 14.48 -27.21
N ILE A 80 -9.16 13.39 -26.94
CA ILE A 80 -8.76 12.37 -27.94
C ILE A 80 -9.86 11.33 -28.16
N ARG A 81 -10.55 10.91 -27.08
CA ARG A 81 -11.61 9.90 -27.10
C ARG A 81 -12.77 10.36 -26.21
N PRO A 82 -13.69 11.16 -26.75
CA PRO A 82 -14.87 11.60 -26.02
C PRO A 82 -15.69 10.40 -25.54
N LEU A 83 -16.13 10.44 -24.29
CA LEU A 83 -17.12 9.49 -23.80
C LEU A 83 -18.43 9.76 -24.54
N GLY A 84 -18.92 8.77 -25.30
CA GLY A 84 -20.19 8.87 -26.00
C GLY A 84 -21.33 9.18 -25.03
N ARG A 85 -22.36 9.88 -25.50
CA ARG A 85 -23.56 10.16 -24.69
C ARG A 85 -24.28 8.85 -24.40
N ASN A 86 -24.52 8.56 -23.11
CA ASN A 86 -25.50 7.57 -22.67
C ASN A 86 -26.92 8.03 -23.01
#